data_AF-A0A975G860-F1
#
_entry.id   AF-A0A975G860-F1
#
_cell.length_a   1.000
_cell.length_b   1.000
_cell.length_c   1.000
_cell.angle_alpha   90.00
_cell.angle_beta   90.00
_cell.angle_gamma   90.00
#
_symmetry.space_group_name_H-M   'P 1'
#
loop_
_entity.id
_entity.type
_entity.pdbx_description
1 polymer ?
#
loop_
_entity_poly.entity_id
_entity_poly.type
_entity_poly.pdbx_seq_one_letter_code
_entity_poly.pdbx_strand_id
1 'polypeptide(L)' 'MEDHDAMTVLDQIKGLSAADALVAMEALWDRLSEKGAEPESPDWHHEELARREAMVAEGKVEFFDWDEAKLRIRDRVK' A
#
# COMPACT_ATOMS: atom_id res chain seq x y z
N MET A 1 9.11 -40.10 12.45
CA MET A 1 9.24 -40.00 10.99
C MET A 1 9.11 -38.52 10.69
N GLU A 2 10.18 -37.97 10.12
CA GLU A 2 10.64 -36.58 10.25
C GLU A 2 9.57 -35.53 9.90
N ASP A 3 9.48 -34.52 10.77
CA ASP A 3 8.90 -33.21 10.45
C ASP A 3 9.62 -32.70 9.20
N HIS A 4 8.94 -32.76 8.05
CA HIS A 4 9.41 -32.10 6.85
C HIS A 4 9.16 -30.60 7.06
N ASP A 5 10.21 -29.92 7.52
CA ASP A 5 10.32 -28.46 7.65
C ASP A 5 9.75 -27.81 6.38
N ALA A 6 8.51 -27.35 6.45
CA ALA A 6 7.81 -26.78 5.31
C ALA A 6 8.37 -25.37 5.12
N MET A 7 9.30 -25.23 4.17
CA MET A 7 9.89 -23.94 3.79
C MET A 7 8.78 -22.91 3.63
N THR A 8 8.77 -21.92 4.51
CA THR A 8 7.71 -20.91 4.51
C THR A 8 7.89 -19.99 3.29
N VAL A 9 6.81 -19.32 2.87
CA VAL A 9 6.88 -18.31 1.79
C VAL A 9 7.91 -17.23 2.13
N LEU A 10 8.07 -16.89 3.41
CA LEU A 10 9.07 -15.92 3.87
C LEU A 10 10.50 -16.44 3.65
N ASP A 11 10.74 -17.73 3.88
CA ASP A 11 12.06 -18.33 3.66
C ASP A 11 12.38 -18.46 2.17
N GLN A 12 11.36 -18.65 1.32
CA GLN A 12 11.50 -18.62 -0.14
C GLN A 12 11.90 -17.23 -0.63
N ILE A 13 11.23 -16.18 -0.15
CA ILE A 13 11.54 -14.79 -0.52
C ILE A 13 12.96 -14.41 -0.09
N LYS A 14 13.40 -14.82 1.11
CA LYS A 14 14.77 -14.54 1.60
C LYS A 14 15.86 -15.18 0.73
N GLY A 15 15.54 -16.28 0.03
CA GLY A 15 16.47 -16.97 -0.86
C GLY A 15 16.59 -16.35 -2.26
N LEU A 16 15.72 -15.41 -2.63
CA LEU A 16 15.74 -14.79 -3.96
C LEU A 16 16.89 -13.82 -4.12
N SER A 17 17.45 -13.75 -5.34
CA SER A 17 18.29 -12.61 -5.71
C SER A 17 17.44 -11.33 -5.76
N ALA A 18 18.08 -10.16 -5.72
CA ALA A 18 17.35 -8.90 -5.83
C ALA A 18 16.53 -8.79 -7.14
N ALA A 19 17.04 -9.32 -8.25
CA ALA A 19 16.34 -9.34 -9.52
C ALA A 19 15.12 -10.27 -9.48
N ASP A 20 15.28 -11.48 -8.93
CA ASP A 20 14.19 -12.44 -8.82
C ASP A 20 13.11 -11.98 -7.83
N ALA A 21 13.50 -11.30 -6.76
CA ALA A 21 12.58 -10.69 -5.81
C ALA A 21 11.71 -9.60 -6.46
N LEU A 22 12.29 -8.80 -7.37
CA LEU A 22 11.53 -7.78 -8.11
C LEU A 22 10.52 -8.42 -9.07
N VAL A 23 10.92 -9.45 -9.82
CA VAL A 23 10.01 -10.19 -10.70
C VAL A 23 8.89 -10.87 -9.90
N ALA A 24 9.24 -11.47 -8.75
CA ALA A 24 8.25 -12.08 -7.86
C ALA A 24 7.28 -11.03 -7.30
N MET A 25 7.76 -9.83 -6.95
CA MET A 25 6.92 -8.72 -6.49
C MET A 25 5.93 -8.28 -7.58
N GLU A 26 6.37 -8.16 -8.83
CA GLU A 26 5.49 -7.81 -9.96
C GLU A 26 4.41 -8.88 -10.17
N ALA A 27 4.79 -10.16 -10.20
CA ALA A 27 3.84 -11.26 -10.36
C ALA A 27 2.82 -11.34 -9.21
N LEU A 28 3.25 -11.09 -7.97
CA LEU A 28 2.37 -10.98 -6.82
C LEU A 28 1.43 -9.78 -6.93
N TRP A 29 1.95 -8.64 -7.40
CA TRP A 29 1.16 -7.43 -7.57
C TRP A 29 0.08 -7.60 -8.64
N ASP A 30 0.42 -8.20 -9.78
CA ASP A 30 -0.54 -8.53 -10.84
C ASP A 30 -1.65 -9.43 -10.30
N ARG A 31 -1.28 -10.47 -9.56
CA ARG A 31 -2.23 -11.39 -8.92
C ARG A 31 -3.19 -10.69 -7.95
N LEU A 32 -2.66 -9.79 -7.12
CA LEU A 32 -3.46 -9.05 -6.13
C LEU A 32 -4.34 -7.98 -6.76
N SER A 33 -3.97 -7.51 -7.96
CA SER A 33 -4.70 -6.49 -8.71
C SER A 33 -5.76 -7.08 -9.66
N GLU A 34 -5.91 -8.41 -9.69
CA GLU A 34 -6.99 -9.07 -10.43
C GLU A 34 -8.36 -8.68 -9.84
N LYS A 35 -9.28 -8.26 -10.72
CA LYS A 35 -10.66 -7.90 -10.33
C LYS A 35 -11.33 -9.04 -9.55
N GLY A 36 -11.95 -8.72 -8.41
CA GLY A 36 -12.65 -9.70 -7.57
C GLY A 36 -11.76 -10.41 -6.56
N ALA A 37 -10.45 -10.13 -6.54
CA ALA A 37 -9.57 -10.47 -5.43
C ALA A 37 -9.38 -9.29 -4.45
N GLU A 38 -10.09 -8.17 -4.64
CA GLU A 38 -9.98 -7.02 -3.75
C GLU A 38 -10.52 -7.36 -2.36
N PRO A 39 -9.73 -7.18 -1.29
CA PRO A 39 -10.24 -7.33 0.06
C PRO A 39 -11.28 -6.25 0.33
N GLU A 40 -12.28 -6.57 1.15
CA GLU A 40 -13.20 -5.57 1.66
C GLU A 40 -12.41 -4.48 2.38
N SER A 41 -12.71 -3.22 2.04
CA SER A 41 -12.12 -2.10 2.78
C SER A 41 -12.62 -2.15 4.22
N PRO A 42 -11.75 -2.03 5.22
CA PRO A 42 -12.16 -1.92 6.62
C PRO A 42 -13.14 -0.76 6.82
N ASP A 43 -14.08 -0.91 7.76
CA ASP A 43 -15.13 0.10 8.04
C ASP A 43 -14.56 1.50 8.30
N TRP A 44 -13.41 1.59 8.97
CA TRP A 44 -12.77 2.87 9.29
C TRP A 44 -12.35 3.65 8.03
N HIS A 45 -12.15 2.98 6.87
CA HIS A 45 -11.89 3.68 5.60
C HIS A 45 -13.07 4.56 5.23
N HIS A 46 -14.29 4.04 5.36
CA HIS A 46 -15.51 4.79 5.06
C HIS A 46 -15.67 5.98 6.02
N GLU A 47 -15.45 5.75 7.31
CA GLU A 47 -15.53 6.79 8.34
C GLU A 47 -14.55 7.94 8.07
N GLU A 48 -13.30 7.62 7.73
CA GLU A 48 -12.28 8.62 7.44
C GLU A 48 -12.56 9.39 6.15
N LEU A 49 -13.07 8.71 5.11
CA LEU A 49 -13.49 9.38 3.86
C LEU A 49 -14.66 10.34 4.13
N ALA A 50 -15.72 9.88 4.80
CA ALA A 50 -16.87 10.71 5.15
C ALA A 50 -16.46 11.93 5.98
N ARG A 51 -15.56 11.73 6.95
CA ARG A 51 -14.99 12.83 7.76
C ARG A 51 -14.27 13.86 6.90
N ARG A 52 -13.45 13.42 5.95
CA ARG A 52 -12.70 14.33 5.05
C ARG A 52 -13.62 15.06 4.08
N GLU A 53 -14.60 14.37 3.50
CA GLU A 53 -15.61 14.98 2.63
C GLU A 53 -16.41 16.07 3.35
N ALA A 54 -16.81 15.83 4.60
CA ALA A 54 -17.45 16.85 5.43
C ALA A 54 -16.54 18.06 5.64
N MET A 55 -15.25 17.86 5.93
CA MET A 55 -14.30 18.97 6.07
C MET A 55 -14.13 19.78 4.77
N VAL A 56 -14.18 19.13 3.60
CA VAL A 56 -14.18 19.81 2.29
C VAL A 56 -15.42 20.67 2.15
N ALA A 57 -16.60 20.09 2.42
CA ALA A 57 -17.88 20.80 2.30
C ALA A 57 -17.96 22.00 3.28
N GLU A 58 -17.36 21.88 4.45
CA GLU A 58 -17.26 22.96 5.45
C GLU A 58 -16.17 23.99 5.16
N GLY A 59 -15.37 23.81 4.09
CA GLY A 59 -14.27 24.72 3.73
C GLY A 59 -13.09 24.67 4.70
N LYS A 60 -12.92 23.58 5.44
CA LYS A 60 -11.88 23.39 6.47
C LYS A 60 -10.60 22.73 5.94
N VAL A 61 -10.55 22.42 4.63
CA VAL A 61 -9.38 21.84 3.98
C VAL A 61 -9.08 22.58 2.69
N GLU A 62 -7.79 22.64 2.37
CA GLU A 62 -7.26 23.22 1.16
C GLU A 62 -6.66 22.12 0.28
N PHE A 63 -6.90 22.23 -1.02
CA PHE A 63 -6.22 21.40 -2.02
C PHE A 63 -4.96 22.11 -2.47
N PHE A 64 -3.88 21.35 -2.58
CA PHE A 64 -2.60 21.85 -3.06
C PHE A 64 -2.25 21.14 -4.36
N ASP A 65 -1.55 21.85 -5.23
CA ASP A 65 -0.90 21.20 -6.36
C ASP A 65 0.12 20.17 -5.86
N TRP A 66 0.32 19.11 -6.63
CA TRP A 66 1.18 18.01 -6.22
C TRP A 66 2.66 18.43 -6.09
N ASP A 67 3.12 19.33 -6.95
CA ASP A 67 4.48 19.84 -6.89
C ASP A 67 4.68 20.77 -5.68
N GLU A 68 3.67 21.58 -5.36
CA GLU A 68 3.65 22.38 -4.13
C GLU A 68 3.68 21.51 -2.87
N ALA A 69 2.85 20.47 -2.82
CA ALA A 69 2.79 19.55 -1.70
C ALA A 69 4.15 18.86 -1.45
N LYS A 70 4.81 18.39 -2.53
CA LYS A 70 6.15 17.78 -2.44
C LYS A 70 7.20 18.75 -1.91
N LEU A 71 7.21 20.00 -2.39
CA LEU A 71 8.13 21.03 -1.92
C LEU A 71 7.93 21.28 -0.42
N ARG A 72 6.68 21.47 0.01
CA ARG A 72 6.33 21.70 1.43
C ARG A 72 6.78 20.56 2.34
N ILE A 73 6.62 19.31 1.91
CA ILE A 73 7.08 18.14 2.68
C ILE A 73 8.60 18.13 2.78
N ARG A 74 9.30 18.34 1.66
CA ARG A 74 10.77 18.34 1.64
C ARG A 74 11.36 19.41 2.54
N ASP A 75 10.76 20.60 2.59
CA ASP A 75 11.23 21.68 3.44
C ASP A 75 10.95 21.46 4.94
N ARG A 76 9.96 20.65 5.30
CA ARG A 76 9.67 20.29 6.70
C ARG A 76 10.53 19.16 7.26
N VAL A 77 11.13 18.36 6.38
CA VAL A 77 11.91 17.15 6.75
C VAL A 77 13.43 17.41 6.65
N LYS A 78 13.85 18.60 6.19
CA LYS A 78 15.23 19.08 6.36
C LYS A 78 15.51 19.42 7.83
#